data_AF-A0A7S1WDY2-F1
#
_entry.id   AF-A0A7S1WDY2-F1
#
_cell.length_a   1.000
_cell.length_b   1.000
_cell.length_c   1.000
_cell.angle_alpha   90.00
_cell.angle_beta   90.00
_cell.angle_gamma   90.00
#
_symmetry.space_group_name_H-M   'P 1'
#
loop_
_entity.id
_entity.type
_entity.pdbx_description
1 polymer ?
#
loop_
_entity_poly.entity_id
_entity_poly.type
_entity_poly.pdbx_seq_one_letter_code
_entity_poly.pdbx_strand_id
1 'polypeptide(L)'
;SLECAFAYDYPHCAMTAALDRLARAVALSTVLIAGTCSGALGDSHEDAFRGLVGSTRGKGTGDLHSMAAALQTLAKSVVNGSEYLSDMQREVLKDIGDEMDQIIDGVAANHKEDQGEVDRARELVAGCSVPDAEIESSGAATASAEAGHSQCRSEEQEAKARKGSACNLYWSISGSQSPPGCMATYNPAPRKAAFDSTITCLREIIAWAKPLNISLTVNKDLCKKATEGQAQKVLECNHEQTEYEIAFCSYHEKLTGACSAYTTCRTTATKQRGDVHAAVEVAEKGRKAEHSAAERVKCFLGVFSASPEEQPTKLQACIGINPDTASLDIKYHELPAELTCDTAPVAPYPCDAQWLGARYESKDWYSDAPTKACTACVHLTEQPDSKQSSGGGAADPAPAPQPAEADTPAPTPAPLDIETVLIGSSSENKKCVDAKPGVHCPPNSGNKYIRVNRDYWGRGNSYEVTMEGSQVCARRTDLPHGWDMELQLRCE
;
A
#
# COMPACT_ATOMS: atom_id res chain seq x y z
N SER A 1 -28.51 58.94 31.33
CA SER A 1 -29.56 59.80 31.88
C SER A 1 -29.93 59.30 33.26
N LEU A 2 -29.78 60.19 34.27
CA LEU A 2 -30.30 60.20 35.65
C LEU A 2 -30.05 58.98 36.55
N GLU A 3 -29.16 59.10 37.55
CA GLU A 3 -29.42 59.47 38.98
C GLU A 3 -30.08 58.32 39.76
N CYS A 4 -29.45 57.74 40.79
CA CYS A 4 -29.29 58.35 42.11
C CYS A 4 -27.93 58.08 42.79
N ALA A 5 -27.53 59.06 43.61
CA ALA A 5 -26.35 59.10 44.45
C ALA A 5 -26.65 58.73 45.93
N PHE A 6 -25.55 58.52 46.69
CA PHE A 6 -25.38 58.45 48.15
C PHE A 6 -25.75 57.17 48.90
N ALA A 7 -24.72 56.46 49.39
CA ALA A 7 -24.53 56.14 50.81
C ALA A 7 -23.10 55.64 51.09
N TYR A 8 -22.51 56.15 52.17
CA TYR A 8 -21.22 55.79 52.79
C TYR A 8 -21.28 54.40 53.46
N ASP A 9 -20.09 53.80 53.64
CA ASP A 9 -19.71 52.70 54.56
C ASP A 9 -20.45 51.35 54.49
N TYR A 10 -19.74 50.26 54.15
CA TYR A 10 -19.75 48.93 54.82
C TYR A 10 -18.86 47.92 54.04
N PRO A 11 -18.14 46.97 54.69
CA PRO A 11 -17.16 46.07 54.05
C PRO A 11 -17.75 44.91 53.22
N HIS A 12 -19.07 44.90 52.98
CA HIS A 12 -19.78 43.73 52.43
C HIS A 12 -19.80 43.61 50.90
N CYS A 13 -19.33 44.62 50.15
CA CYS A 13 -19.30 44.59 48.68
C CYS A 13 -18.08 43.87 48.07
N ALA A 14 -16.98 43.72 48.81
CA ALA A 14 -15.80 43.01 48.30
C ALA A 14 -15.98 41.48 48.31
N MET A 15 -16.76 40.95 49.26
CA MET A 15 -16.97 39.51 49.45
C MET A 15 -18.02 38.93 48.49
N THR A 16 -19.02 39.72 48.11
CA THR A 16 -20.06 39.34 47.13
C THR A 16 -19.53 39.29 45.69
N ALA A 17 -18.55 40.14 45.34
CA ALA A 17 -17.87 40.09 44.06
C ALA A 17 -16.88 38.90 43.93
N ALA A 18 -16.41 38.34 45.05
CA ALA A 18 -15.56 37.15 45.07
C ALA A 18 -16.39 35.86 44.89
N LEU A 19 -17.56 35.79 45.52
CA LEU A 19 -18.49 34.65 45.41
C LEU A 19 -19.12 34.52 44.01
N ASP A 20 -19.44 35.63 43.34
CA ASP A 20 -19.99 35.62 41.97
C ASP A 20 -18.92 35.25 40.90
N ARG A 21 -17.63 35.37 41.25
CA ARG A 21 -16.50 34.92 40.41
C ARG A 21 -16.18 33.44 40.61
N LEU A 22 -16.33 32.93 41.84
CA LEU A 22 -16.25 31.50 42.17
C LEU A 22 -17.37 30.68 41.50
N ALA A 23 -18.60 31.19 41.47
CA ALA A 23 -19.73 30.52 40.81
C ALA A 23 -19.52 30.32 39.29
N ARG A 24 -18.68 31.15 38.65
CA ARG A 24 -18.33 30.99 37.22
C ARG A 24 -17.21 29.98 36.98
N ALA A 25 -16.35 29.71 37.97
CA ALA A 25 -15.31 28.69 37.88
C ALA A 25 -15.90 27.26 37.99
N VAL A 26 -16.90 27.08 38.86
CA VAL A 26 -17.60 25.79 39.05
C VAL A 26 -18.41 25.36 37.82
N ALA A 27 -18.93 26.32 37.02
CA ALA A 27 -19.70 26.02 35.81
C ALA A 27 -18.87 25.48 34.63
N LEU A 28 -17.53 25.52 34.69
CA LEU A 28 -16.66 24.98 33.63
C LEU A 28 -16.41 23.46 33.76
N SER A 29 -16.63 22.86 34.93
CA SER A 29 -16.41 21.42 35.14
C SER A 29 -17.46 20.53 34.47
N THR A 30 -18.63 21.06 34.08
CA THR A 30 -19.73 20.28 33.47
C THR A 30 -19.66 20.14 31.94
N VAL A 31 -18.70 20.77 31.26
CA VAL A 31 -18.61 20.72 29.78
C VAL A 31 -17.69 19.57 29.28
N LEU A 32 -16.91 18.94 30.17
CA LEU A 32 -15.90 17.93 29.79
C LEU A 32 -16.42 16.49 29.58
N ILE A 33 -17.74 16.23 29.57
CA ILE A 33 -18.29 14.87 29.48
C ILE A 33 -18.87 14.49 28.10
N ALA A 34 -18.96 15.41 27.12
CA ALA A 34 -19.53 15.10 25.81
C ALA A 34 -18.47 15.08 24.70
N GLY A 35 -17.69 14.00 24.60
CA GLY A 35 -16.63 13.89 23.59
C GLY A 35 -16.13 12.48 23.30
N THR A 36 -16.96 11.45 23.45
CA THR A 36 -16.65 10.10 22.94
C THR A 36 -17.83 9.56 22.14
N CYS A 37 -17.82 9.83 20.83
CA CYS A 37 -18.42 8.96 19.82
C CYS A 37 -18.11 9.49 18.40
N SER A 38 -17.87 8.53 17.50
CA SER A 38 -17.79 8.63 16.04
C SER A 38 -16.43 8.95 15.42
N GLY A 39 -15.82 7.88 14.89
CA GLY A 39 -14.83 7.97 13.83
C GLY A 39 -15.45 8.39 12.50
N ALA A 40 -14.54 8.79 11.60
CA ALA A 40 -14.77 9.32 10.26
C ALA A 40 -15.44 10.71 10.23
N LEU A 41 -14.63 11.74 9.92
CA LEU A 41 -14.85 12.78 8.88
C LEU A 41 -13.81 13.91 9.06
N GLY A 42 -13.42 14.52 7.95
CA GLY A 42 -12.19 15.30 7.78
C GLY A 42 -12.16 16.73 8.32
N ASP A 43 -10.98 17.33 8.12
CA ASP A 43 -10.58 18.74 8.23
C ASP A 43 -11.69 19.73 8.63
N SER A 44 -11.88 19.90 9.94
CA SER A 44 -12.54 21.08 10.54
C SER A 44 -12.39 21.20 12.06
N HIS A 45 -11.59 20.37 12.73
CA HIS A 45 -11.46 20.35 14.21
C HIS A 45 -10.22 21.06 14.79
N GLU A 46 -9.28 21.56 13.97
CA GLU A 46 -8.07 22.27 14.46
C GLU A 46 -8.37 23.63 15.10
N ASP A 47 -9.37 24.38 14.61
CA ASP A 47 -9.66 25.73 15.10
C ASP A 47 -10.48 25.74 16.42
N ALA A 48 -11.22 24.66 16.70
CA ALA A 48 -12.00 24.54 17.94
C ALA A 48 -11.11 24.22 19.15
N PHE A 49 -10.05 23.42 18.96
CA PHE A 49 -9.12 23.05 20.03
C PHE A 49 -8.22 24.24 20.42
N ARG A 50 -7.79 25.05 19.44
CA ARG A 50 -6.98 26.26 19.65
C ARG A 50 -7.75 27.37 20.38
N GLY A 51 -9.07 27.47 20.16
CA GLY A 51 -9.95 28.46 20.80
C GLY A 51 -10.28 28.15 22.27
N LEU A 52 -10.46 26.88 22.62
CA LEU A 52 -10.81 26.45 23.99
C LEU A 52 -9.62 26.42 24.94
N VAL A 53 -8.42 26.10 24.45
CA VAL A 53 -7.19 26.04 25.27
C VAL A 53 -6.60 27.43 25.56
N GLY A 54 -6.92 28.44 24.75
CA GLY A 54 -6.39 29.80 24.89
C GLY A 54 -7.21 30.77 25.75
N SER A 55 -8.54 30.61 25.84
CA SER A 55 -9.41 31.68 26.36
C SER A 55 -9.67 31.64 27.88
N THR A 56 -9.36 30.56 28.57
CA THR A 56 -9.65 30.38 30.01
C THR A 56 -8.42 30.58 30.91
N ARG A 57 -7.22 30.60 30.33
CA ARG A 57 -5.95 30.29 31.02
C ARG A 57 -5.28 31.43 31.82
N GLY A 58 -5.77 32.66 31.71
CA GLY A 58 -5.10 33.84 32.30
C GLY A 58 -5.74 34.44 33.55
N LYS A 59 -7.01 34.12 33.85
CA LYS A 59 -7.75 34.75 34.97
C LYS A 59 -7.61 33.99 36.29
N GLY A 60 -7.74 32.66 36.28
CA GLY A 60 -7.76 31.85 37.52
C GLY A 60 -6.47 31.92 38.35
N THR A 61 -5.30 31.74 37.73
CA THR A 61 -4.00 31.77 38.44
C THR A 61 -3.64 33.16 38.97
N GLY A 62 -3.99 34.21 38.23
CA GLY A 62 -3.83 35.61 38.66
C GLY A 62 -4.75 35.96 39.82
N ASP A 63 -5.97 35.43 39.82
CA ASP A 63 -6.93 35.58 40.93
C ASP A 63 -6.44 34.85 42.19
N LEU A 64 -5.88 33.64 42.07
CA LEU A 64 -5.27 32.89 43.19
C LEU A 64 -4.04 33.61 43.78
N HIS A 65 -3.16 34.15 42.94
CA HIS A 65 -2.02 34.95 43.42
C HIS A 65 -2.48 36.22 44.16
N SER A 66 -3.51 36.88 43.64
CA SER A 66 -4.10 38.07 44.28
C SER A 66 -4.74 37.70 45.63
N MET A 67 -5.43 36.56 45.70
CA MET A 67 -6.00 36.04 46.94
C MET A 67 -4.92 35.69 47.96
N ALA A 68 -3.82 35.04 47.55
CA ALA A 68 -2.69 34.76 48.43
C ALA A 68 -2.10 36.05 49.02
N ALA A 69 -1.94 37.11 48.21
CA ALA A 69 -1.45 38.40 48.68
C ALA A 69 -2.41 39.11 49.65
N ALA A 70 -3.72 39.02 49.39
CA ALA A 70 -4.75 39.54 50.28
C ALA A 70 -4.75 38.80 51.63
N LEU A 71 -4.72 37.46 51.59
CA LEU A 71 -4.66 36.63 52.79
C LEU A 71 -3.37 36.83 53.58
N GLN A 72 -2.22 37.03 52.91
CA GLN A 72 -0.97 37.39 53.57
C GLN A 72 -1.11 38.72 54.34
N THR A 73 -1.77 39.71 53.74
CA THR A 73 -1.99 41.02 54.37
C THR A 73 -2.89 40.89 55.58
N LEU A 74 -4.02 40.18 55.44
CA LEU A 74 -4.93 39.88 56.54
C LEU A 74 -4.24 39.09 57.65
N ALA A 75 -3.43 38.08 57.31
CA ALA A 75 -2.68 37.29 58.28
C ALA A 75 -1.71 38.16 59.10
N LYS A 76 -1.02 39.12 58.47
CA LYS A 76 -0.17 40.09 59.19
C LYS A 76 -0.98 40.94 60.17
N SER A 77 -2.17 41.42 59.78
CA SER A 77 -3.06 42.22 60.64
C SER A 77 -3.65 41.43 61.80
N VAL A 78 -3.95 40.14 61.60
CA VAL A 78 -4.44 39.27 62.68
C VAL A 78 -3.31 38.95 63.66
N VAL A 79 -2.12 38.58 63.16
CA VAL A 79 -0.96 38.23 64.00
C VAL A 79 -0.47 39.41 64.85
N ASN A 80 -0.53 40.65 64.33
CA ASN A 80 -0.12 41.84 65.08
C ASN A 80 -1.21 42.40 66.02
N GLY A 81 -2.40 41.79 66.05
CA GLY A 81 -3.53 42.19 66.88
C GLY A 81 -4.31 43.42 66.41
N SER A 82 -4.06 43.92 65.19
CA SER A 82 -4.81 45.06 64.62
C SER A 82 -6.17 44.66 64.03
N GLU A 83 -6.38 43.37 63.78
CA GLU A 83 -7.62 42.85 63.22
C GLU A 83 -8.04 41.54 63.92
N TYR A 84 -9.35 41.37 64.12
CA TYR A 84 -9.94 40.20 64.76
C TYR A 84 -10.97 39.56 63.84
N LEU A 85 -10.85 38.25 63.63
CA LEU A 85 -11.77 37.47 62.80
C LEU A 85 -12.93 36.92 63.63
N SER A 86 -14.15 37.27 63.22
CA SER A 86 -15.40 36.68 63.74
C SER A 86 -15.56 35.22 63.31
N ASP A 87 -16.40 34.47 64.01
CA ASP A 87 -16.69 33.07 63.70
C ASP A 87 -17.23 32.90 62.27
N MET A 88 -18.04 33.85 61.80
CA MET A 88 -18.54 33.85 60.42
C MET A 88 -17.43 34.04 59.40
N GLN A 89 -16.48 34.94 59.63
CA GLN A 89 -15.33 35.13 58.73
C GLN A 89 -14.42 33.90 58.71
N ARG A 90 -14.30 33.20 59.84
CA ARG A 90 -13.52 31.96 59.92
C ARG A 90 -14.15 30.83 59.10
N GLU A 91 -15.47 30.70 59.10
CA GLU A 91 -16.13 29.69 58.26
C GLU A 91 -15.95 29.98 56.76
N VAL A 92 -16.07 31.25 56.34
CA VAL A 92 -15.82 31.63 54.94
C VAL A 92 -14.38 31.32 54.52
N LEU A 93 -13.40 31.57 55.39
CA LEU A 93 -11.99 31.26 55.13
C LEU A 93 -11.75 29.74 55.02
N LYS A 94 -12.50 28.94 55.77
CA LYS A 94 -12.47 27.48 55.67
C LYS A 94 -13.06 27.01 54.33
N ASP A 95 -14.19 27.55 53.90
CA ASP A 95 -14.78 27.23 52.59
C ASP A 95 -13.80 27.54 51.44
N ILE A 96 -13.04 28.63 51.53
CA ILE A 96 -11.97 28.94 50.57
C ILE A 96 -10.88 27.86 50.60
N GLY A 97 -10.55 27.34 51.78
CA GLY A 97 -9.60 26.23 51.95
C GLY A 97 -10.07 24.96 51.25
N ASP A 98 -11.34 24.60 51.43
CA ASP A 98 -11.95 23.44 50.79
C ASP A 98 -11.98 23.59 49.26
N GLU A 99 -12.21 24.81 48.74
CA GLU A 99 -12.11 25.09 47.31
C GLU A 99 -10.67 24.96 46.78
N MET A 100 -9.66 25.35 47.56
CA MET A 100 -8.25 25.15 47.17
C MET A 100 -7.90 23.67 47.07
N ASP A 101 -8.46 22.82 47.94
CA ASP A 101 -8.30 21.37 47.85
C ASP A 101 -8.89 20.84 46.54
N GLN A 102 -10.09 21.29 46.16
CA GLN A 102 -10.69 20.92 44.86
C GLN A 102 -9.84 21.37 43.67
N ILE A 103 -9.24 22.56 43.73
CA ILE A 103 -8.32 23.05 42.70
C ILE A 103 -7.08 22.16 42.61
N ILE A 104 -6.48 21.79 43.75
CA ILE A 104 -5.31 20.92 43.79
C ILE A 104 -5.62 19.53 43.20
N ASP A 105 -6.77 18.95 43.55
CA ASP A 105 -7.23 17.68 42.99
C ASP A 105 -7.48 17.79 41.48
N GLY A 106 -8.08 18.89 41.02
CA GLY A 106 -8.29 19.18 39.60
C GLY A 106 -6.96 19.32 38.83
N VAL A 107 -5.95 19.96 39.42
CA VAL A 107 -4.61 20.06 38.84
C VAL A 107 -3.97 18.68 38.67
N ALA A 108 -4.11 17.79 39.66
CA ALA A 108 -3.60 16.43 39.57
C ALA A 108 -4.33 15.60 38.50
N ALA A 109 -5.66 15.75 38.38
CA ALA A 109 -6.44 15.09 37.34
C ALA A 109 -6.02 15.55 35.93
N ASN A 110 -5.84 16.86 35.74
CA ASN A 110 -5.39 17.43 34.48
C ASN A 110 -3.96 16.98 34.13
N HIS A 111 -3.04 16.94 35.09
CA HIS A 111 -1.69 16.39 34.86
C HIS A 111 -1.74 14.97 34.28
N LYS A 112 -2.61 14.11 34.79
CA LYS A 112 -2.79 12.75 34.26
C LYS A 112 -3.29 12.75 32.81
N GLU A 113 -4.20 13.66 32.45
CA GLU A 113 -4.68 13.77 31.06
C GLU A 113 -3.56 14.22 30.12
N ASP A 114 -2.81 15.26 30.49
CA ASP A 114 -1.67 15.73 29.71
C ASP A 114 -0.57 14.68 29.55
N GLN A 115 -0.32 13.87 30.60
CA GLN A 115 0.59 12.73 30.48
C GLN A 115 0.05 11.71 29.47
N GLY A 116 -1.26 11.45 29.49
CA GLY A 116 -1.93 10.62 28.49
C GLY A 116 -1.84 11.20 27.07
N GLU A 117 -1.90 12.52 26.89
CA GLU A 117 -1.77 13.17 25.59
C GLU A 117 -0.38 12.94 24.98
N VAL A 118 0.70 13.17 25.74
CA VAL A 118 2.07 12.94 25.25
C VAL A 118 2.36 11.46 25.02
N ASP A 119 1.77 10.56 25.82
CA ASP A 119 1.88 9.12 25.66
C ASP A 119 1.19 8.65 24.36
N ARG A 120 -0.04 9.11 24.10
CA ARG A 120 -0.77 8.80 22.85
C ARG A 120 -0.07 9.38 21.62
N ALA A 121 0.48 10.59 21.72
CA ALA A 121 1.24 11.20 20.63
C ALA A 121 2.49 10.36 20.27
N ARG A 122 3.16 9.75 21.26
CA ARG A 122 4.25 8.79 21.02
C ARG A 122 3.74 7.52 20.33
N GLU A 123 2.61 6.98 20.78
CA GLU A 123 2.02 5.77 20.20
C GLU A 123 1.62 5.95 18.74
N LEU A 124 1.12 7.13 18.35
CA LEU A 124 0.83 7.45 16.95
C LEU A 124 2.07 7.35 16.06
N VAL A 125 3.22 7.86 16.52
CA VAL A 125 4.48 7.74 15.77
C VAL A 125 4.95 6.28 15.73
N ALA A 126 4.82 5.55 16.85
CA ALA A 126 5.20 4.15 16.93
C ALA A 126 4.31 3.22 16.07
N GLY A 127 3.07 3.63 15.80
CA GLY A 127 2.13 2.90 14.95
C GLY A 127 2.43 3.00 13.45
N CYS A 128 3.26 3.94 13.02
CA CYS A 128 3.68 4.01 11.61
C CYS A 128 4.57 2.82 11.27
N SER A 129 4.13 2.00 10.32
CA SER A 129 4.80 0.76 9.93
C SER A 129 4.81 0.57 8.42
N VAL A 130 5.68 -0.33 7.97
CA VAL A 130 5.74 -0.83 6.59
C VAL A 130 5.28 -2.28 6.63
N PRO A 131 4.29 -2.70 5.83
CA PRO A 131 3.79 -4.08 5.79
C PRO A 131 4.81 -5.03 5.15
N ASP A 132 5.77 -5.48 5.96
CA ASP A 132 6.94 -6.24 5.50
C ASP A 132 6.56 -7.58 4.85
N ALA A 133 5.72 -8.38 5.50
CA ALA A 133 5.36 -9.72 5.03
C ALA A 133 4.70 -9.74 3.64
N GLU A 134 3.87 -8.74 3.31
CA GLU A 134 3.23 -8.66 2.00
C GLU A 134 4.24 -8.26 0.90
N ILE A 135 5.13 -7.33 1.22
CA ILE A 135 6.21 -6.87 0.33
C ILE A 135 7.19 -8.01 0.07
N GLU A 136 7.63 -8.72 1.11
CA GLU A 136 8.50 -9.90 1.01
C GLU A 136 7.88 -10.99 0.13
N SER A 137 6.60 -11.29 0.34
CA SER A 137 5.85 -12.26 -0.47
C SER A 137 5.80 -11.85 -1.95
N SER A 138 5.54 -10.57 -2.23
CA SER A 138 5.53 -10.04 -3.61
C SER A 138 6.91 -10.07 -4.26
N GLY A 139 7.97 -9.80 -3.50
CA GLY A 139 9.35 -9.91 -3.95
C GLY A 139 9.73 -11.36 -4.27
N ALA A 140 9.35 -12.32 -3.42
CA ALA A 140 9.56 -13.74 -3.64
C ALA A 140 8.81 -14.27 -4.87
N ALA A 141 7.56 -13.85 -5.07
CA ALA A 141 6.79 -14.19 -6.26
C ALA A 141 7.45 -13.66 -7.55
N THR A 142 7.96 -12.43 -7.51
CA THR A 142 8.70 -11.82 -8.63
C THR A 142 9.97 -12.60 -8.96
N ALA A 143 10.76 -12.97 -7.94
CA ALA A 143 11.97 -13.76 -8.13
C ALA A 143 11.67 -15.16 -8.71
N SER A 144 10.58 -15.79 -8.26
CA SER A 144 10.13 -17.08 -8.80
C SER A 144 9.71 -16.96 -10.27
N ALA A 145 8.96 -15.91 -10.63
CA ALA A 145 8.55 -15.68 -12.01
C ALA A 145 9.75 -15.36 -12.92
N GLU A 146 10.73 -14.58 -12.44
CA GLU A 146 11.98 -14.32 -13.16
C GLU A 146 12.73 -15.62 -13.47
N ALA A 147 12.89 -16.48 -12.46
CA ALA A 147 13.59 -17.75 -12.60
C ALA A 147 12.87 -18.68 -13.58
N GLY A 148 11.54 -18.77 -13.51
CA GLY A 148 10.72 -19.53 -14.44
C GLY A 148 10.90 -19.05 -15.88
N HIS A 149 10.69 -17.76 -16.13
CA HIS A 149 10.85 -17.16 -17.46
C HIS A 149 12.26 -17.37 -18.03
N SER A 150 13.32 -17.13 -17.23
CA SER A 150 14.70 -17.32 -17.68
C SER A 150 15.00 -18.79 -18.01
N GLN A 151 14.45 -19.73 -17.25
CA GLN A 151 14.56 -21.16 -17.55
C GLN A 151 13.82 -21.49 -18.85
N CYS A 152 12.60 -20.98 -19.05
CA CYS A 152 11.85 -21.19 -20.28
C CYS A 152 12.62 -20.70 -21.50
N ARG A 153 13.23 -19.51 -21.44
CA ARG A 153 14.03 -18.96 -22.56
C ARG A 153 15.28 -19.80 -22.87
N SER A 154 15.91 -20.37 -21.85
CA SER A 154 17.01 -21.31 -22.05
C SER A 154 16.54 -22.56 -22.80
N GLU A 155 15.36 -23.09 -22.46
CA GLU A 155 14.75 -24.21 -23.18
C GLU A 155 14.29 -23.84 -24.60
N GLU A 156 13.86 -22.59 -24.83
CA GLU A 156 13.54 -22.07 -26.16
C GLU A 156 14.78 -22.03 -27.06
N GLN A 157 15.92 -21.57 -26.53
CA GLN A 157 17.21 -21.60 -27.23
C GLN A 157 17.57 -23.03 -27.64
N GLU A 158 17.44 -24.00 -26.74
CA GLU A 158 17.67 -25.41 -27.07
C GLU A 158 16.69 -25.94 -28.13
N ALA A 159 15.41 -25.55 -28.06
CA ALA A 159 14.41 -25.94 -29.05
C ALA A 159 14.74 -25.36 -30.43
N LYS A 160 15.26 -24.13 -30.50
CA LYS A 160 15.76 -23.51 -31.73
C LYS A 160 16.97 -24.26 -32.29
N ALA A 161 17.93 -24.67 -31.45
CA ALA A 161 19.07 -25.48 -31.87
C ALA A 161 18.64 -26.85 -32.42
N ARG A 162 17.68 -27.51 -31.75
CA ARG A 162 17.08 -28.78 -32.23
C ARG A 162 16.37 -28.63 -33.57
N LYS A 163 15.60 -27.55 -33.74
CA LYS A 163 14.98 -27.19 -35.04
C LYS A 163 16.04 -27.04 -36.13
N GLY A 164 17.09 -26.26 -35.87
CA GLY A 164 18.19 -26.06 -36.81
C GLY A 164 18.82 -27.38 -37.26
N SER A 165 19.19 -28.24 -36.31
CA SER A 165 19.78 -29.55 -36.59
C SER A 165 18.85 -30.46 -37.41
N ALA A 166 17.57 -30.58 -37.03
CA ALA A 166 16.61 -31.44 -37.72
C ALA A 166 16.36 -30.98 -39.17
N CYS A 167 16.20 -29.66 -39.37
CA CYS A 167 15.95 -29.09 -40.69
C CYS A 167 17.20 -29.11 -41.59
N ASN A 168 18.40 -28.88 -41.02
CA ASN A 168 19.65 -29.02 -41.75
C ASN A 168 19.89 -30.45 -42.22
N LEU A 169 19.55 -31.46 -41.40
CA LEU A 169 19.64 -32.86 -41.80
C LEU A 169 18.71 -33.18 -42.97
N TYR A 170 17.45 -32.73 -42.90
CA TYR A 170 16.51 -32.87 -44.01
C TYR A 170 17.04 -32.22 -45.30
N TRP A 171 17.55 -30.99 -45.20
CA TRP A 171 18.12 -30.25 -46.33
C TRP A 171 19.35 -30.94 -46.92
N SER A 172 20.26 -31.44 -46.07
CA SER A 172 21.45 -32.17 -46.52
C SER A 172 21.09 -33.44 -47.27
N ILE A 173 20.08 -34.18 -46.79
CA ILE A 173 19.59 -35.39 -47.45
C ILE A 173 18.89 -35.03 -48.76
N SER A 174 18.07 -33.99 -48.81
CA SER A 174 17.38 -33.61 -50.06
C SER A 174 18.34 -33.10 -51.15
N GLY A 175 19.39 -32.38 -50.78
CA GLY A 175 20.34 -31.77 -51.70
C GLY A 175 21.48 -32.67 -52.21
N SER A 176 21.80 -33.77 -51.52
CA SER A 176 23.00 -34.58 -51.81
C SER A 176 22.71 -35.89 -52.54
N GLN A 177 21.64 -35.95 -53.35
CA GLN A 177 21.20 -37.20 -53.96
C GLN A 177 21.80 -37.43 -55.34
N SER A 178 22.40 -38.61 -55.52
CA SER A 178 22.90 -39.09 -56.80
C SER A 178 22.05 -40.27 -57.28
N PRO A 179 21.09 -40.07 -58.21
CA PRO A 179 20.31 -41.17 -58.76
C PRO A 179 21.22 -42.16 -59.52
N PRO A 180 20.83 -43.44 -59.63
CA PRO A 180 21.60 -44.41 -60.41
C PRO A 180 21.84 -43.92 -61.84
N GLY A 181 23.08 -44.02 -62.33
CA GLY A 181 23.46 -43.47 -63.64
C GLY A 181 22.63 -44.04 -64.80
N CYS A 182 22.16 -45.29 -64.67
CA CYS A 182 21.29 -45.93 -65.65
C CYS A 182 19.93 -45.21 -65.82
N MET A 183 19.47 -44.47 -64.81
CA MET A 183 18.21 -43.73 -64.83
C MET A 183 18.23 -42.65 -65.93
N ALA A 184 19.36 -42.00 -66.17
CA ALA A 184 19.50 -40.95 -67.17
C ALA A 184 19.26 -41.44 -68.60
N THR A 185 19.53 -42.72 -68.86
CA THR A 185 19.38 -43.37 -70.17
C THR A 185 18.25 -44.39 -70.20
N TYR A 186 17.35 -44.36 -69.22
CA TYR A 186 16.26 -45.32 -69.11
C TYR A 186 15.32 -45.24 -70.32
N ASN A 187 15.07 -46.39 -70.95
CA ASN A 187 14.16 -46.49 -72.10
C ASN A 187 12.96 -47.39 -71.73
N PRO A 188 11.72 -46.87 -71.74
CA PRO A 188 10.53 -47.65 -71.44
C PRO A 188 10.13 -48.64 -72.56
N ALA A 189 10.72 -48.52 -73.75
CA ALA A 189 10.51 -49.41 -74.89
C ALA A 189 11.86 -49.98 -75.40
N PRO A 190 12.55 -50.81 -74.60
CA PRO A 190 13.84 -51.38 -75.00
C PRO A 190 13.66 -52.38 -76.15
N ARG A 191 14.71 -52.54 -76.98
CA ARG A 191 14.79 -53.68 -77.92
C ARG A 191 15.04 -54.96 -77.12
N LYS A 192 14.70 -56.13 -77.68
CA LYS A 192 14.85 -57.44 -77.02
C LYS A 192 16.23 -57.67 -76.38
N ALA A 193 17.31 -57.23 -77.02
CA ALA A 193 18.68 -57.36 -76.52
C ALA A 193 18.98 -56.55 -75.24
N ALA A 194 18.13 -55.59 -74.87
CA ALA A 194 18.32 -54.70 -73.72
C ALA A 194 17.36 -55.01 -72.55
N PHE A 195 16.53 -56.05 -72.64
CA PHE A 195 15.55 -56.39 -71.60
C PHE A 195 16.20 -56.60 -70.22
N ASP A 196 17.29 -57.38 -70.16
CA ASP A 196 17.97 -57.65 -68.89
C ASP A 196 18.63 -56.39 -68.30
N SER A 197 19.24 -55.54 -69.13
CA SER A 197 19.80 -54.25 -68.68
C SER A 197 18.74 -53.29 -68.16
N THR A 198 17.54 -53.28 -68.77
CA THR A 198 16.41 -52.50 -68.29
C THR A 198 15.93 -53.01 -66.92
N ILE A 199 15.82 -54.32 -66.74
CA ILE A 199 15.43 -54.93 -65.45
C ILE A 199 16.47 -54.61 -64.36
N THR A 200 17.76 -54.71 -64.67
CA THR A 200 18.84 -54.34 -63.73
C THR A 200 18.76 -52.87 -63.33
N CYS A 201 18.55 -51.96 -64.30
CA CYS A 201 18.41 -50.54 -64.00
C CYS A 201 17.21 -50.25 -63.09
N LEU A 202 16.06 -50.88 -63.33
CA LEU A 202 14.88 -50.73 -62.46
C LEU A 202 15.16 -51.19 -61.02
N ARG A 203 15.95 -52.26 -60.83
CA ARG A 203 16.34 -52.73 -59.50
C ARG A 203 17.24 -51.73 -58.78
N GLU A 204 18.21 -51.12 -59.47
CA GLU A 204 19.07 -50.06 -58.91
C GLU A 204 18.26 -48.82 -58.51
N ILE A 205 17.32 -48.40 -59.38
CA ILE A 205 16.40 -47.30 -59.09
C ILE A 205 15.58 -47.60 -57.84
N ILE A 206 15.02 -48.82 -57.71
CA ILE A 206 14.25 -49.21 -56.53
C ILE A 206 15.13 -49.24 -55.27
N ALA A 207 16.36 -49.78 -55.37
CA ALA A 207 17.30 -49.88 -54.26
C ALA A 207 17.76 -48.51 -53.74
N TRP A 208 17.82 -47.50 -54.61
CA TRP A 208 18.13 -46.12 -54.25
C TRP A 208 16.88 -45.34 -53.77
N ALA A 209 15.79 -45.38 -54.53
CA ALA A 209 14.62 -44.52 -54.30
C ALA A 209 13.84 -44.89 -53.03
N LYS A 210 13.73 -46.18 -52.69
CA LYS A 210 13.00 -46.63 -51.49
C LYS A 210 13.60 -46.08 -50.18
N PRO A 211 14.88 -46.34 -49.85
CA PRO A 211 15.47 -45.82 -48.61
C PRO A 211 15.54 -44.29 -48.61
N LEU A 212 15.75 -43.67 -49.78
CA LEU A 212 15.70 -42.21 -49.90
C LEU A 212 14.33 -41.64 -49.53
N ASN A 213 13.25 -42.19 -50.09
CA ASN A 213 11.89 -41.73 -49.79
C ASN A 213 11.56 -41.87 -48.29
N ILE A 214 11.95 -42.98 -47.67
CA ILE A 214 11.79 -43.19 -46.22
C ILE A 214 12.57 -42.11 -45.45
N SER A 215 13.85 -41.93 -45.76
CA SER A 215 14.71 -40.96 -45.07
C SER A 215 14.21 -39.53 -45.22
N LEU A 216 13.78 -39.12 -46.42
CA LEU A 216 13.21 -37.80 -46.66
C LEU A 216 11.91 -37.59 -45.90
N THR A 217 11.02 -38.59 -45.89
CA THR A 217 9.75 -38.51 -45.16
C THR A 217 9.99 -38.33 -43.66
N VAL A 218 10.83 -39.19 -43.06
CA VAL A 218 11.12 -39.13 -41.63
C VAL A 218 11.77 -37.81 -41.23
N ASN A 219 12.80 -37.38 -41.97
CA ASN A 219 13.52 -36.14 -41.62
C ASN A 219 12.69 -34.88 -41.88
N LYS A 220 11.80 -34.89 -42.88
CA LYS A 220 10.81 -33.82 -43.08
C LYS A 220 9.89 -33.69 -41.88
N ASP A 221 9.37 -34.82 -41.39
CA ASP A 221 8.47 -34.83 -40.24
C ASP A 221 9.18 -34.41 -38.95
N LEU A 222 10.44 -34.80 -38.76
CA LEU A 222 11.26 -34.35 -37.63
C LEU A 222 11.52 -32.83 -37.68
N CYS A 223 11.89 -32.28 -38.84
CA CYS A 223 12.05 -30.84 -39.03
C CYS A 223 10.73 -30.09 -38.75
N LYS A 224 9.60 -30.60 -39.27
CA LYS A 224 8.27 -30.03 -39.02
C LYS A 224 7.93 -30.01 -37.53
N LYS A 225 8.04 -31.15 -36.85
CA LYS A 225 7.76 -31.28 -35.41
C LYS A 225 8.65 -30.37 -34.57
N ALA A 226 9.94 -30.27 -34.89
CA ALA A 226 10.86 -29.39 -34.18
C ALA A 226 10.53 -27.90 -34.42
N THR A 227 10.04 -27.55 -35.61
CA THR A 227 9.57 -26.20 -35.93
C THR A 227 8.33 -25.83 -35.13
N GLU A 228 7.33 -26.72 -35.11
CA GLU A 228 6.11 -26.54 -34.31
C GLU A 228 6.44 -26.46 -32.82
N GLY A 229 7.31 -27.35 -32.31
CA GLY A 229 7.75 -27.35 -30.92
C GLY A 229 8.46 -26.07 -30.51
N GLN A 230 9.34 -25.52 -31.35
CA GLN A 230 10.00 -24.24 -31.07
C GLN A 230 8.99 -23.08 -31.09
N ALA A 231 8.02 -23.06 -32.01
CA ALA A 231 6.98 -22.04 -32.03
C ALA A 231 6.09 -22.08 -30.78
N GLN A 232 5.74 -23.28 -30.30
CA GLN A 232 5.00 -23.42 -29.03
C GLN A 232 5.82 -22.91 -27.84
N LYS A 233 7.13 -23.21 -27.82
CA LYS A 233 8.00 -22.75 -26.73
C LYS A 233 8.12 -21.23 -26.68
N VAL A 234 8.18 -20.55 -27.84
CA VAL A 234 8.11 -19.08 -27.92
C VAL A 234 6.84 -18.53 -27.26
N LEU A 235 5.68 -19.14 -27.54
CA LEU A 235 4.40 -18.69 -26.95
C LEU A 235 4.37 -18.90 -25.43
N GLU A 236 4.86 -20.04 -24.95
CA GLU A 236 4.99 -20.35 -23.52
C GLU A 236 5.88 -19.31 -22.82
N CYS A 237 7.08 -19.06 -23.34
CA CYS A 237 7.99 -18.11 -22.70
C CYS A 237 7.52 -16.66 -22.81
N ASN A 238 6.80 -16.28 -23.87
CA ASN A 238 6.16 -14.96 -23.96
C ASN A 238 5.04 -14.78 -22.93
N HIS A 239 4.33 -15.85 -22.58
CA HIS A 239 3.35 -15.82 -21.51
C HIS A 239 4.03 -15.63 -20.16
N GLU A 240 5.04 -16.44 -19.84
CA GLU A 240 5.82 -16.31 -18.60
C GLU A 240 6.52 -14.96 -18.49
N GLN A 241 6.96 -14.37 -19.61
CA GLN A 241 7.48 -13.00 -19.63
C GLN A 241 6.44 -12.01 -19.10
N THR A 242 5.18 -12.15 -19.52
CA THR A 242 4.08 -11.28 -19.09
C THR A 242 3.81 -11.46 -17.61
N GLU A 243 3.79 -12.71 -17.12
CA GLU A 243 3.59 -13.01 -15.70
C GLU A 243 4.71 -12.41 -14.83
N TYR A 244 5.96 -12.52 -15.29
CA TYR A 244 7.10 -11.92 -14.62
C TYR A 244 7.01 -10.38 -14.58
N GLU A 245 6.74 -9.74 -15.72
CA GLU A 245 6.61 -8.28 -15.81
C GLU A 245 5.48 -7.77 -14.89
N ILE A 246 4.31 -8.43 -14.88
CA ILE A 246 3.19 -8.08 -14.00
C ILE A 246 3.53 -8.29 -12.52
N ALA A 247 4.18 -9.40 -12.17
CA ALA A 247 4.60 -9.68 -10.80
C ALA A 247 5.58 -8.60 -10.30
N PHE A 248 6.54 -8.20 -11.14
CA PHE A 248 7.47 -7.13 -10.82
C PHE A 248 6.75 -5.79 -10.65
N CYS A 249 5.85 -5.41 -11.56
CA CYS A 249 5.08 -4.18 -11.43
C CYS A 249 4.26 -4.14 -10.13
N SER A 250 3.64 -5.26 -9.75
CA SER A 250 2.91 -5.38 -8.48
C SER A 250 3.83 -5.23 -7.28
N TYR A 251 5.03 -5.82 -7.33
CA TYR A 251 6.03 -5.66 -6.27
C TYR A 251 6.52 -4.21 -6.16
N HIS A 252 6.80 -3.55 -7.29
CA HIS A 252 7.15 -2.14 -7.34
C HIS A 252 6.06 -1.28 -6.68
N GLU A 253 4.80 -1.40 -7.11
CA GLU A 253 3.69 -0.62 -6.59
C GLU A 253 3.54 -0.79 -5.07
N LYS A 254 3.55 -2.03 -4.59
CA LYS A 254 3.42 -2.33 -3.16
C LYS A 254 4.56 -1.74 -2.33
N LEU A 255 5.81 -1.94 -2.75
CA LEU A 255 6.98 -1.45 -2.02
C LEU A 255 7.03 0.08 -1.99
N THR A 256 6.91 0.71 -3.16
CA THR A 256 6.95 2.18 -3.26
C THR A 256 5.77 2.85 -2.56
N GLY A 257 4.56 2.29 -2.70
CA GLY A 257 3.36 2.75 -2.01
C GLY A 257 3.47 2.64 -0.49
N ALA A 258 3.95 1.50 0.01
CA ALA A 258 4.18 1.30 1.43
C ALA A 258 5.22 2.28 2.02
N CYS A 259 6.33 2.51 1.32
CA CYS A 259 7.33 3.49 1.74
C CYS A 259 6.77 4.92 1.77
N SER A 260 5.97 5.30 0.78
CA SER A 260 5.32 6.62 0.72
C SER A 260 4.30 6.79 1.87
N ALA A 261 3.48 5.76 2.12
CA ALA A 261 2.51 5.75 3.21
C ALA A 261 3.20 5.87 4.58
N TYR A 262 4.29 5.13 4.80
CA TYR A 262 5.11 5.23 6.02
C TYR A 262 5.66 6.64 6.22
N THR A 263 6.27 7.22 5.19
CA THR A 263 6.85 8.57 5.24
C THR A 263 5.79 9.62 5.58
N THR A 264 4.61 9.50 4.97
CA THR A 264 3.47 10.39 5.21
C THR A 264 2.94 10.26 6.64
N CYS A 265 2.75 9.02 7.11
CA CYS A 265 2.34 8.73 8.48
C CYS A 265 3.33 9.34 9.47
N ARG A 266 4.63 9.06 9.31
CA ARG A 266 5.67 9.50 10.23
C ARG A 266 5.82 11.01 10.27
N THR A 267 5.78 11.67 9.11
CA THR A 267 5.86 13.13 9.03
C THR A 267 4.68 13.78 9.75
N THR A 268 3.46 13.30 9.48
CA THR A 268 2.24 13.81 10.09
C THR A 268 2.22 13.58 11.61
N ALA A 269 2.50 12.35 12.05
CA ALA A 269 2.52 11.99 13.47
C ALA A 269 3.62 12.74 14.25
N THR A 270 4.79 12.94 13.65
CA THR A 270 5.89 13.69 14.29
C THR A 270 5.53 15.17 14.44
N LYS A 271 4.89 15.77 13.42
CA LYS A 271 4.37 17.14 13.52
C LYS A 271 3.32 17.24 14.65
N GLN A 272 2.33 16.35 14.66
CA GLN A 272 1.29 16.32 15.67
C GLN A 272 1.87 16.16 17.09
N ARG A 273 2.87 15.30 17.26
CA ARG A 273 3.59 15.19 18.54
C ARG A 273 4.26 16.50 18.94
N GLY A 274 4.90 17.21 18.00
CA GLY A 274 5.49 18.52 18.24
C GLY A 274 4.46 19.54 18.75
N ASP A 275 3.29 19.58 18.11
CA ASP A 275 2.19 20.48 18.48
C ASP A 275 1.61 20.14 19.86
N VAL A 276 1.41 18.84 20.15
CA VAL A 276 0.98 18.34 21.47
C VAL A 276 1.98 18.70 22.56
N HIS A 277 3.28 18.45 22.32
CA HIS A 277 4.33 18.78 23.29
C HIS A 277 4.35 20.28 23.62
N ALA A 278 4.24 21.14 22.61
CA ALA A 278 4.19 22.58 22.82
C ALA A 278 2.96 23.03 23.63
N ALA A 279 1.80 22.44 23.37
CA ALA A 279 0.57 22.74 24.11
C ALA A 279 0.66 22.27 25.57
N VAL A 280 1.16 21.04 25.80
CA VAL A 280 1.31 20.44 27.12
C VAL A 280 2.39 21.15 27.95
N GLU A 281 3.47 21.64 27.36
CA GLU A 281 4.49 22.41 28.09
C GLU A 281 3.93 23.72 28.67
N VAL A 282 3.07 24.40 27.90
CA VAL A 282 2.35 25.59 28.39
C VAL A 282 1.37 25.18 29.51
N ALA A 283 0.69 24.05 29.33
CA ALA A 283 -0.27 23.52 30.29
C ALA A 283 0.35 23.16 31.63
N GLU A 284 1.50 22.48 31.59
CA GLU A 284 2.30 22.08 32.73
C GLU A 284 2.74 23.29 33.54
N LYS A 285 3.31 24.32 32.88
CA LYS A 285 3.69 25.57 33.54
C LYS A 285 2.50 26.24 34.23
N GLY A 286 1.34 26.26 33.57
CA GLY A 286 0.11 26.80 34.14
C GLY A 286 -0.34 26.06 35.41
N ARG A 287 -0.37 24.72 35.36
CA ARG A 287 -0.74 23.87 36.49
C ARG A 287 0.22 24.00 37.67
N LYS A 288 1.53 24.05 37.43
CA LYS A 288 2.53 24.27 38.48
C LYS A 288 2.32 25.62 39.18
N ALA A 289 1.98 26.66 38.43
CA ALA A 289 1.65 27.97 38.99
C ALA A 289 0.33 27.96 39.78
N GLU A 290 -0.69 27.25 39.29
CA GLU A 290 -1.99 27.10 39.96
C GLU A 290 -1.85 26.33 41.29
N HIS A 291 -1.18 25.18 41.27
CA HIS A 291 -0.88 24.40 42.47
C HIS A 291 -0.09 25.22 43.49
N SER A 292 0.97 25.91 43.05
CA SER A 292 1.78 26.76 43.94
C SER A 292 0.97 27.90 44.56
N ALA A 293 0.04 28.49 43.82
CA ALA A 293 -0.83 29.54 44.33
C ALA A 293 -1.86 29.01 45.34
N ALA A 294 -2.50 27.86 45.04
CA ALA A 294 -3.44 27.21 45.93
C ALA A 294 -2.79 26.76 47.26
N GLU A 295 -1.60 26.17 47.21
CA GLU A 295 -0.82 25.80 48.40
C GLU A 295 -0.43 27.02 49.25
N ARG A 296 -0.08 28.15 48.62
CA ARG A 296 0.17 29.42 49.32
C ARG A 296 -1.07 29.95 50.02
N VAL A 297 -2.22 29.94 49.33
CA VAL A 297 -3.51 30.31 49.92
C VAL A 297 -3.80 29.45 51.14
N LYS A 298 -3.73 28.12 51.01
CA LYS A 298 -3.94 27.18 52.11
C LYS A 298 -2.99 27.41 53.29
N CYS A 299 -1.71 27.73 53.02
CA CYS A 299 -0.77 28.05 54.08
C CYS A 299 -1.23 29.27 54.89
N PHE A 300 -1.61 30.37 54.23
CA PHE A 300 -2.10 31.56 54.92
C PHE A 300 -3.42 31.30 55.66
N LEU A 301 -4.33 30.51 55.09
CA LEU A 301 -5.55 30.09 55.77
C LEU A 301 -5.24 29.31 57.06
N GLY A 302 -4.22 28.44 57.02
CA GLY A 302 -3.73 27.69 58.17
C GLY A 302 -3.16 28.54 59.31
N VAL A 303 -2.80 29.82 59.06
CA VAL A 303 -2.42 30.78 60.12
C VAL A 303 -3.64 31.11 60.97
N PHE A 304 -4.79 31.39 60.37
CA PHE A 304 -5.99 31.79 61.10
C PHE A 304 -6.56 30.67 61.98
N SER A 305 -6.30 29.41 61.61
CA SER A 305 -6.71 28.21 62.35
C SER A 305 -5.71 27.79 63.44
N ALA A 306 -4.57 28.48 63.58
CA ALA A 306 -3.55 28.19 64.59
C ALA A 306 -3.79 28.95 65.90
N SER A 307 -3.21 28.45 67.00
CA SER A 307 -3.29 29.16 68.28
C SER A 307 -2.54 30.51 68.19
N PRO A 308 -2.92 31.52 68.99
CA PRO A 308 -2.29 32.84 68.95
C PRO A 308 -0.76 32.79 69.11
N GLU A 309 -0.24 31.83 69.86
CA GLU A 309 1.19 31.64 70.11
C GLU A 309 1.92 31.06 68.87
N GLU A 310 1.24 30.28 68.03
CA GLU A 310 1.82 29.63 66.84
C GLU A 310 1.73 30.50 65.58
N GLN A 311 0.78 31.42 65.55
CA GLN A 311 0.47 32.28 64.40
C GLN A 311 1.69 33.03 63.82
N PRO A 312 2.57 33.68 64.62
CA PRO A 312 3.75 34.38 64.08
C PRO A 312 4.69 33.45 63.31
N THR A 313 4.95 32.26 63.87
CA THR A 313 5.86 31.27 63.28
C THR A 313 5.28 30.70 61.98
N LYS A 314 3.98 30.36 61.97
CA LYS A 314 3.30 29.87 60.75
C LYS A 314 3.24 30.93 59.66
N LEU A 315 2.91 32.18 60.01
CA LEU A 315 2.91 33.28 59.04
C LEU A 315 4.28 33.41 58.36
N GLN A 316 5.36 33.37 59.14
CA GLN A 316 6.71 33.49 58.59
C GLN A 316 7.06 32.31 57.67
N ALA A 317 6.64 31.09 58.01
CA ALA A 317 6.80 29.93 57.15
C ALA A 317 6.05 30.08 55.81
N CYS A 318 4.81 30.59 55.84
CA CYS A 318 4.00 30.80 54.64
C CYS A 318 4.52 31.90 53.71
N ILE A 319 5.16 32.95 54.24
CA ILE A 319 5.74 34.02 53.42
C ILE A 319 6.86 33.49 52.52
N GLY A 320 7.66 32.55 53.02
CA GLY A 320 8.79 31.96 52.31
C GLY A 320 8.47 30.66 51.58
N ILE A 321 7.20 30.22 51.56
CA ILE A 321 6.87 28.91 51.03
C ILE A 321 7.13 28.83 49.52
N ASN A 322 7.83 27.77 49.13
CA ASN A 322 8.02 27.35 47.75
C ASN A 322 7.41 25.95 47.60
N PRO A 323 6.11 25.85 47.26
CA PRO A 323 5.45 24.57 47.11
C PRO A 323 6.19 23.68 46.11
N ASP A 324 6.27 22.38 46.42
CA ASP A 324 6.85 21.39 45.51
C ASP A 324 5.90 21.14 44.35
N THR A 325 6.44 21.12 43.14
CA THR A 325 5.66 20.86 41.91
C THR A 325 6.21 19.70 41.11
N ALA A 326 7.19 18.95 41.63
CA ALA A 326 7.82 17.85 40.90
C ALA A 326 6.83 16.74 40.51
N SER A 327 5.78 16.55 41.30
CA SER A 327 4.68 15.62 40.99
C SER A 327 3.88 16.00 39.74
N LEU A 328 3.99 17.25 39.29
CA LEU A 328 3.31 17.79 38.11
C LEU A 328 4.22 17.82 36.87
N ASP A 329 5.44 17.28 36.96
CA ASP A 329 6.34 17.14 35.82
C ASP A 329 5.73 16.20 34.78
N ILE A 330 5.74 16.61 33.51
CA ILE A 330 5.31 15.76 32.40
C ILE A 330 6.52 15.02 31.83
N LYS A 331 6.37 13.72 31.60
CA LYS A 331 7.38 12.92 30.93
C LYS A 331 7.19 13.00 29.41
N TYR A 332 7.99 13.83 28.76
CA TYR A 332 8.08 13.91 27.31
C TYR A 332 9.01 12.81 26.77
N HIS A 333 8.45 11.84 26.05
CA HIS A 333 9.23 10.73 25.51
C HIS A 333 10.02 11.12 24.27
N GLU A 334 11.17 10.49 24.05
CA GLU A 334 11.91 10.61 22.80
C GLU A 334 11.14 10.01 21.61
N LEU A 335 11.44 10.49 20.40
CA LEU A 335 10.87 9.94 19.18
C LEU A 335 11.37 8.50 18.97
N PRO A 336 10.47 7.55 18.63
CA PRO A 336 10.89 6.24 18.17
C PRO A 336 11.83 6.35 16.96
N ALA A 337 12.79 5.42 16.84
CA ALA A 337 13.72 5.37 15.73
C ALA A 337 13.00 5.31 14.37
N GLU A 338 13.63 5.85 13.35
CA GLU A 338 13.11 5.81 11.98
C GLU A 338 13.44 4.49 11.31
N LEU A 339 12.48 3.94 10.58
CA LEU A 339 12.68 2.77 9.76
C LEU A 339 13.17 3.22 8.40
N THR A 340 14.20 2.54 7.89
CA THR A 340 14.68 2.74 6.53
C THR A 340 13.81 1.95 5.56
N CYS A 341 13.20 2.61 4.58
CA CYS A 341 12.44 1.96 3.52
C CYS A 341 13.26 1.94 2.23
N ASP A 342 13.83 0.78 1.90
CA ASP A 342 14.67 0.62 0.71
C ASP A 342 13.82 0.28 -0.52
N THR A 343 13.84 1.17 -1.52
CA THR A 343 13.15 1.00 -2.81
C THR A 343 14.11 0.62 -3.94
N ALA A 344 15.41 0.48 -3.67
CA ALA A 344 16.41 0.09 -4.66
C ALA A 344 16.09 -1.23 -5.39
N PRO A 345 15.50 -2.27 -4.76
CA PRO A 345 15.18 -3.53 -5.43
C PRO A 345 14.20 -3.39 -6.61
N VAL A 346 13.40 -2.32 -6.62
CA VAL A 346 12.38 -2.06 -7.65
C VAL A 346 12.67 -0.81 -8.48
N ALA A 347 13.82 -0.15 -8.26
CA ALA A 347 14.09 1.15 -8.87
C ALA A 347 14.18 1.12 -10.41
N PRO A 348 14.91 0.18 -11.05
CA PRO A 348 14.65 -0.15 -12.45
C PRO A 348 13.39 -1.01 -12.52
N TYR A 349 12.49 -0.70 -13.45
CA TYR A 349 11.24 -1.44 -13.61
C TYR A 349 11.01 -1.83 -15.08
N PRO A 350 10.05 -2.75 -15.36
CA PRO A 350 9.75 -3.21 -16.71
C PRO A 350 9.69 -2.09 -17.73
N CYS A 351 10.40 -2.33 -18.83
CA CYS A 351 10.50 -1.48 -20.02
C CYS A 351 11.44 -0.28 -19.91
N ASP A 352 12.02 -0.02 -18.74
CA ASP A 352 13.20 0.83 -18.64
C ASP A 352 14.41 0.19 -19.32
N ALA A 353 15.21 0.99 -20.01
CA ALA A 353 16.43 0.51 -20.69
C ALA A 353 17.38 -0.21 -19.72
N GLN A 354 17.54 0.30 -18.49
CA GLN A 354 18.39 -0.35 -17.48
C GLN A 354 17.82 -1.71 -17.04
N TRP A 355 16.50 -1.81 -16.89
CA TRP A 355 15.85 -3.05 -16.50
C TRP A 355 15.93 -4.09 -17.62
N LEU A 356 15.63 -3.69 -18.87
CA LEU A 356 15.75 -4.56 -20.05
C LEU A 356 17.19 -5.07 -20.22
N GLY A 357 18.19 -4.19 -20.07
CA GLY A 357 19.60 -4.56 -20.09
C GLY A 357 19.96 -5.61 -19.04
N ALA A 358 19.54 -5.39 -17.79
CA ALA A 358 19.90 -6.26 -16.67
C ALA A 358 19.11 -7.60 -16.66
N ARG A 359 17.85 -7.59 -17.07
CA ARG A 359 16.94 -8.74 -16.95
C ARG A 359 16.88 -9.58 -18.21
N TYR A 360 17.07 -8.99 -19.40
CA TYR A 360 16.95 -9.69 -20.68
C TYR A 360 18.22 -9.63 -21.52
N GLU A 361 18.68 -8.44 -21.92
CA GLU A 361 19.70 -8.31 -22.98
C GLU A 361 21.08 -8.87 -22.55
N SER A 362 21.37 -8.88 -21.26
CA SER A 362 22.61 -9.46 -20.70
C SER A 362 22.56 -10.98 -20.54
N LYS A 363 21.45 -11.65 -20.82
CA LYS A 363 21.31 -13.09 -20.62
C LYS A 363 21.84 -13.87 -21.82
N ASP A 364 22.50 -15.00 -21.54
CA ASP A 364 23.11 -15.86 -22.57
C ASP A 364 22.09 -16.37 -23.61
N TRP A 365 20.85 -16.61 -23.18
CA TRP A 365 19.77 -17.08 -24.04
C TRP A 365 19.21 -16.00 -24.98
N TYR A 366 19.46 -14.71 -24.73
CA TYR A 366 18.73 -13.59 -25.36
C TYR A 366 18.90 -13.54 -26.89
N SER A 367 20.11 -13.76 -27.38
CA SER A 367 20.39 -13.73 -28.83
C SER A 367 19.65 -14.83 -29.59
N ASP A 368 19.35 -15.95 -28.95
CA ASP A 368 18.71 -17.09 -29.56
C ASP A 368 17.21 -17.19 -29.29
N ALA A 369 16.77 -16.70 -28.14
CA ALA A 369 15.40 -16.68 -27.64
C ALA A 369 15.04 -15.25 -27.18
N PRO A 370 14.92 -14.29 -28.10
CA PRO A 370 14.64 -12.90 -27.74
C PRO A 370 13.25 -12.78 -27.11
N THR A 371 13.12 -11.81 -26.21
CA THR A 371 11.85 -11.49 -25.56
C THR A 371 10.86 -10.85 -26.54
N LYS A 372 9.56 -10.96 -26.25
CA LYS A 372 8.56 -10.09 -26.89
C LYS A 372 8.71 -8.65 -26.38
N ALA A 373 7.99 -7.72 -27.02
CA ALA A 373 7.86 -6.36 -26.51
C ALA A 373 7.41 -6.37 -25.04
N CYS A 374 8.07 -5.55 -24.23
CA CYS A 374 7.84 -5.47 -22.80
C CYS A 374 6.49 -4.81 -22.48
N THR A 375 5.86 -5.26 -21.39
CA THR A 375 4.62 -4.71 -20.85
C THR A 375 4.94 -3.68 -19.75
N ALA A 376 4.59 -2.42 -19.99
CA ALA A 376 4.86 -1.34 -19.03
C ALA A 376 3.95 -1.45 -17.79
N CYS A 377 4.44 -0.97 -16.65
CA CYS A 377 3.66 -0.93 -15.42
C CYS A 377 2.57 0.15 -15.49
N VAL A 378 1.30 -0.27 -15.37
CA VAL A 378 0.14 0.63 -15.50
C VAL A 378 0.13 1.73 -14.43
N HIS A 379 0.49 1.41 -13.18
CA HIS A 379 0.51 2.37 -12.07
C HIS A 379 1.52 3.51 -12.25
N LEU A 380 2.48 3.37 -13.17
CA LEU A 380 3.43 4.43 -13.53
C LEU A 380 2.93 5.33 -14.67
N THR A 381 1.94 4.88 -15.44
CA THR A 381 1.36 5.61 -16.58
C THR A 381 0.15 6.48 -16.21
N GLU A 382 -0.47 6.26 -15.05
CA GLU A 382 -1.63 7.01 -14.58
C GLU A 382 -1.29 8.27 -13.75
N GLN A 383 -0.01 8.62 -13.61
CA GLN A 383 0.36 9.91 -13.03
C GLN A 383 -0.10 11.03 -14.00
N PRO A 384 -1.00 11.95 -13.59
CA PRO A 384 -1.37 13.06 -14.45
C PRO A 384 -0.13 13.92 -14.68
N ASP A 385 0.18 14.14 -15.96
CA ASP A 385 1.23 15.05 -16.43
C ASP A 385 1.16 16.38 -15.68
N SER A 386 2.01 16.53 -14.67
CA SER A 386 2.31 17.80 -14.03
C SER A 386 3.72 18.19 -14.45
N LYS A 387 3.84 18.59 -15.72
CA LYS A 387 4.92 19.48 -16.13
C LYS A 387 4.47 20.38 -17.28
N GLN A 388 4.21 21.65 -16.97
CA GLN A 388 5.03 22.75 -17.47
C GLN A 388 4.54 24.11 -16.98
N SER A 389 5.41 24.83 -16.28
CA SER A 389 5.41 26.29 -16.29
C SER A 389 6.80 26.82 -16.62
N SER A 390 6.75 27.77 -17.55
CA SER A 390 7.66 28.90 -17.79
C SER A 390 8.76 28.73 -18.85
N GLY A 391 8.73 29.69 -19.79
CA GLY A 391 9.80 29.99 -20.72
C GLY A 391 9.31 30.42 -22.10
N GLY A 392 8.50 31.49 -22.18
CA GLY A 392 8.06 32.07 -23.45
C GLY A 392 9.16 32.87 -24.16
N GLY A 393 9.09 32.88 -25.50
CA GLY A 393 9.85 33.77 -26.38
C GLY A 393 9.28 33.66 -27.80
N ALA A 394 8.68 34.75 -28.28
CA ALA A 394 7.84 34.82 -29.48
C ALA A 394 8.55 35.39 -30.73
N ALA A 395 7.82 35.33 -31.86
CA ALA A 395 8.02 35.90 -33.21
C ALA A 395 8.64 34.93 -34.25
N ASP A 396 8.09 34.69 -35.45
CA ASP A 396 6.96 35.26 -36.23
C ASP A 396 6.56 34.22 -37.34
N PRO A 397 5.38 34.29 -38.00
CA PRO A 397 4.83 33.20 -38.83
C PRO A 397 4.87 33.43 -40.35
N ALA A 398 4.96 32.35 -41.15
CA ALA A 398 4.45 32.23 -42.53
C ALA A 398 4.63 30.78 -43.06
N PRO A 399 3.92 30.34 -44.13
CA PRO A 399 2.49 30.12 -44.26
C PRO A 399 2.15 28.64 -44.57
N ALA A 400 0.88 28.27 -44.40
CA ALA A 400 0.34 26.93 -44.60
C ALA A 400 0.40 26.41 -46.05
N PRO A 401 0.39 25.07 -46.20
CA PRO A 401 -0.43 24.44 -47.23
C PRO A 401 -1.38 23.35 -46.66
N GLN A 402 -2.65 23.56 -47.02
CA GLN A 402 -3.85 22.72 -47.17
C GLN A 402 -4.01 21.30 -46.57
N PRO A 403 -5.27 20.90 -46.29
CA PRO A 403 -5.64 19.74 -45.51
C PRO A 403 -5.62 18.45 -46.34
N ALA A 404 -4.95 17.42 -45.83
CA ALA A 404 -5.15 16.04 -46.26
C ALA A 404 -6.33 15.44 -45.48
N GLU A 405 -7.11 14.66 -46.20
CA GLU A 405 -8.42 14.12 -45.86
C GLU A 405 -8.40 13.25 -44.60
N ALA A 406 -9.44 13.43 -43.77
CA ALA A 406 -9.63 12.68 -42.54
C ALA A 406 -10.16 11.27 -42.85
N ASP A 407 -9.30 10.27 -42.71
CA ASP A 407 -9.73 8.89 -42.57
C ASP A 407 -10.44 8.71 -41.23
N THR A 408 -11.69 8.27 -41.32
CA THR A 408 -12.53 7.95 -40.15
C THR A 408 -12.03 6.63 -39.54
N PRO A 409 -11.66 6.58 -38.25
CA PRO A 409 -11.31 5.30 -37.63
C PRO A 409 -12.55 4.42 -37.49
N ALA A 410 -12.40 3.16 -37.93
CA ALA A 410 -13.38 2.10 -37.75
C ALA A 410 -13.75 1.90 -36.26
N PRO A 411 -14.98 1.48 -35.94
CA PRO A 411 -15.41 1.31 -34.56
C PRO A 411 -14.58 0.24 -33.85
N THR A 412 -14.02 0.62 -32.70
CA THR A 412 -13.42 -0.27 -31.71
C THR A 412 -14.40 -1.40 -31.35
N PRO A 413 -14.02 -2.68 -31.48
CA PRO A 413 -14.86 -3.79 -31.02
C PRO A 413 -15.04 -3.70 -29.51
N ALA A 414 -16.28 -3.92 -29.05
CA ALA A 414 -16.61 -3.99 -27.63
C ALA A 414 -15.78 -5.09 -26.92
N PRO A 415 -15.57 -4.98 -25.59
CA PRO A 415 -14.89 -6.00 -24.82
C PRO A 415 -15.59 -7.36 -24.98
N LEU A 416 -14.82 -8.41 -25.29
CA LEU A 416 -15.32 -9.79 -25.33
C LEU A 416 -15.63 -10.24 -23.90
N ASP A 417 -16.89 -10.60 -23.64
CA ASP A 417 -17.32 -11.15 -22.35
C ASP A 417 -16.79 -12.59 -22.22
N ILE A 418 -15.68 -12.75 -21.50
CA ILE A 418 -15.07 -14.07 -21.28
C ILE A 418 -15.91 -14.86 -20.26
N GLU A 419 -16.46 -16.01 -20.67
CA GLU A 419 -17.22 -16.93 -19.82
C GLU A 419 -16.45 -18.23 -19.53
N THR A 420 -16.55 -18.72 -18.29
CA THR A 420 -16.00 -20.03 -17.91
C THR A 420 -17.06 -21.13 -18.06
N VAL A 421 -16.81 -22.12 -18.92
CA VAL A 421 -17.67 -23.31 -19.09
C VAL A 421 -17.10 -24.48 -18.28
N LEU A 422 -17.90 -25.03 -17.36
CA LEU A 422 -17.52 -26.18 -16.53
C LEU A 422 -17.95 -27.49 -17.21
N ILE A 423 -16.98 -28.26 -17.71
CA ILE A 423 -17.20 -29.63 -18.23
C ILE A 423 -17.15 -30.65 -17.09
N GLY A 424 -16.26 -30.44 -16.11
CA GLY A 424 -16.05 -31.33 -14.97
C GLY A 424 -15.34 -32.66 -15.32
N SER A 425 -15.30 -33.59 -14.38
CA SER A 425 -14.71 -34.93 -14.57
C SER A 425 -15.56 -35.86 -15.46
N SER A 426 -14.93 -36.86 -16.08
CA SER A 426 -15.59 -37.82 -16.99
C SER A 426 -14.97 -39.21 -16.89
N SER A 427 -15.78 -40.26 -16.81
CA SER A 427 -15.31 -41.65 -16.96
C SER A 427 -15.13 -42.06 -18.43
N GLU A 428 -15.77 -41.33 -19.35
CA GLU A 428 -15.72 -41.55 -20.79
C GLU A 428 -14.74 -40.58 -21.48
N ASN A 429 -14.20 -40.96 -22.66
CA ASN A 429 -13.22 -40.15 -23.40
C ASN A 429 -13.80 -38.82 -23.97
N LYS A 430 -15.12 -38.63 -23.92
CA LYS A 430 -15.80 -37.41 -24.34
C LYS A 430 -16.90 -37.05 -23.35
N LYS A 431 -17.09 -35.76 -23.08
CA LYS A 431 -18.21 -35.23 -22.27
C LYS A 431 -18.69 -33.92 -22.86
N CYS A 432 -20.00 -33.69 -22.82
CA CYS A 432 -20.64 -32.48 -23.32
C CYS A 432 -21.50 -31.83 -22.22
N VAL A 433 -21.57 -30.50 -22.22
CA VAL A 433 -22.41 -29.71 -21.32
C VAL A 433 -23.14 -28.61 -22.09
N ASP A 434 -24.31 -28.20 -21.61
CA ASP A 434 -25.07 -27.13 -22.24
C ASP A 434 -24.35 -25.78 -22.08
N ALA A 435 -24.23 -25.06 -23.20
CA ALA A 435 -23.63 -23.73 -23.26
C ALA A 435 -24.73 -22.66 -23.24
N LYS A 436 -24.42 -21.46 -22.71
CA LYS A 436 -25.30 -20.31 -22.93
C LYS A 436 -25.34 -19.95 -24.42
N PRO A 437 -26.47 -19.41 -24.93
CA PRO A 437 -26.56 -18.98 -26.32
C PRO A 437 -25.48 -17.95 -26.67
N GLY A 438 -24.73 -18.20 -27.74
CA GLY A 438 -23.67 -17.30 -28.22
C GLY A 438 -22.25 -17.67 -27.77
N VAL A 439 -22.11 -18.57 -26.77
CA VAL A 439 -20.79 -18.99 -26.27
C VAL A 439 -20.05 -19.83 -27.31
N HIS A 440 -18.79 -19.46 -27.56
CA HIS A 440 -17.85 -20.17 -28.41
C HIS A 440 -16.55 -20.46 -27.65
N CYS A 441 -16.21 -21.74 -27.54
CA CYS A 441 -14.97 -22.16 -26.87
C CYS A 441 -13.86 -22.44 -27.90
N PRO A 442 -12.65 -21.90 -27.72
CA PRO A 442 -11.50 -22.26 -28.56
C PRO A 442 -11.26 -23.79 -28.56
N PRO A 443 -10.90 -24.40 -29.70
CA PRO A 443 -10.73 -25.86 -29.80
C PRO A 443 -9.67 -26.47 -28.88
N ASN A 444 -8.74 -25.66 -28.40
CA ASN A 444 -7.66 -26.04 -27.47
C ASN A 444 -7.91 -25.58 -26.02
N SER A 445 -9.10 -25.06 -25.70
CA SER A 445 -9.41 -24.46 -24.39
C SER A 445 -9.24 -25.42 -23.21
N GLY A 446 -9.25 -26.74 -23.44
CA GLY A 446 -9.00 -27.76 -22.40
C GLY A 446 -7.53 -28.13 -22.19
N ASN A 447 -6.61 -27.65 -23.04
CA ASN A 447 -5.22 -28.07 -23.03
C ASN A 447 -4.42 -27.52 -21.85
N LYS A 448 -3.27 -28.15 -21.59
CA LYS A 448 -2.33 -27.71 -20.55
C LYS A 448 -1.97 -26.24 -20.76
N TYR A 449 -2.03 -25.45 -19.69
CA TYR A 449 -1.80 -24.00 -19.67
C TYR A 449 -2.86 -23.13 -20.37
N ILE A 450 -3.92 -23.73 -20.94
CA ILE A 450 -5.04 -22.98 -21.54
C ILE A 450 -6.31 -23.12 -20.70
N ARG A 451 -6.56 -24.32 -20.15
CA ARG A 451 -7.68 -24.57 -19.23
C ARG A 451 -7.57 -23.74 -17.96
N VAL A 452 -8.71 -23.36 -17.39
CA VAL A 452 -8.79 -22.50 -16.19
C VAL A 452 -9.07 -23.29 -14.90
N ASN A 453 -8.85 -24.61 -14.94
CA ASN A 453 -8.98 -25.50 -13.79
C ASN A 453 -8.20 -25.00 -12.56
N ARG A 454 -8.80 -25.13 -11.37
CA ARG A 454 -8.10 -24.95 -10.08
C ARG A 454 -7.29 -26.19 -9.69
N ASP A 455 -7.74 -27.37 -10.11
CA ASP A 455 -7.12 -28.67 -9.85
C ASP A 455 -6.30 -29.14 -11.06
N TYR A 456 -5.18 -29.83 -10.83
CA TYR A 456 -4.44 -30.52 -11.89
C TYR A 456 -4.05 -29.67 -13.12
N TRP A 457 -3.98 -28.34 -12.95
CA TRP A 457 -3.76 -27.37 -14.02
C TRP A 457 -2.47 -27.66 -14.83
N GLY A 458 -1.43 -28.19 -14.19
CA GLY A 458 -0.16 -28.60 -14.81
C GLY A 458 -0.07 -30.03 -15.36
N ARG A 459 -1.14 -30.84 -15.38
CA ARG A 459 -1.08 -32.21 -15.96
C ARG A 459 -0.94 -32.17 -17.50
N GLY A 460 -0.26 -33.14 -18.09
CA GLY A 460 0.00 -33.20 -19.55
C GLY A 460 -1.19 -33.51 -20.45
N ASN A 461 -2.44 -33.44 -19.96
CA ASN A 461 -3.61 -33.87 -20.72
C ASN A 461 -3.97 -32.88 -21.83
N SER A 462 -4.39 -33.43 -22.97
CA SER A 462 -4.80 -32.67 -24.14
C SER A 462 -6.23 -33.03 -24.53
N TYR A 463 -6.95 -32.02 -25.02
CA TYR A 463 -8.36 -32.07 -25.33
C TYR A 463 -8.61 -31.38 -26.68
N GLU A 464 -9.58 -31.91 -27.40
CA GLU A 464 -10.24 -31.26 -28.52
C GLU A 464 -11.60 -30.78 -28.04
N VAL A 465 -11.86 -29.48 -28.15
CA VAL A 465 -13.12 -28.84 -27.78
C VAL A 465 -13.92 -28.52 -29.03
N THR A 466 -15.19 -28.93 -29.05
CA THR A 466 -16.10 -28.73 -30.18
C THR A 466 -17.44 -28.18 -29.71
N MET A 467 -18.09 -27.41 -30.57
CA MET A 467 -19.48 -27.00 -30.39
C MET A 467 -20.39 -27.98 -31.14
N GLU A 468 -21.26 -28.68 -30.41
CA GLU A 468 -22.23 -29.63 -30.96
C GLU A 468 -23.64 -29.15 -30.64
N GLY A 469 -24.25 -28.41 -31.57
CA GLY A 469 -25.53 -27.75 -31.34
C GLY A 469 -25.41 -26.67 -30.27
N SER A 470 -26.16 -26.81 -29.18
CA SER A 470 -26.11 -25.91 -28.01
C SER A 470 -25.15 -26.38 -26.91
N GLN A 471 -24.33 -27.40 -27.18
CA GLN A 471 -23.44 -28.00 -26.19
C GLN A 471 -21.96 -27.74 -26.51
N VAL A 472 -21.16 -27.55 -25.47
CA VAL A 472 -19.69 -27.60 -25.54
C VAL A 472 -19.26 -29.01 -25.19
N CYS A 473 -18.51 -29.65 -26.07
CA CYS A 473 -17.96 -30.98 -25.87
C CYS A 473 -16.44 -30.92 -25.74
N ALA A 474 -15.89 -31.67 -24.79
CA ALA A 474 -14.45 -31.91 -24.69
C ALA A 474 -14.17 -33.40 -24.92
N ARG A 475 -13.21 -33.70 -25.80
CA ARG A 475 -12.73 -35.05 -26.07
C ARG A 475 -11.24 -35.12 -25.77
N ARG A 476 -10.84 -36.08 -24.94
CA ARG A 476 -9.43 -36.24 -24.56
C ARG A 476 -8.62 -36.88 -25.70
N THR A 477 -7.47 -36.31 -26.03
CA THR A 477 -6.65 -36.70 -27.20
C THR A 477 -5.33 -37.39 -26.82
N ASP A 478 -4.85 -37.27 -25.59
CA ASP A 478 -3.61 -37.92 -25.13
C ASP A 478 -3.81 -39.40 -24.73
N LEU A 479 -4.97 -39.77 -24.20
CA LEU A 479 -5.30 -41.13 -23.77
C LEU A 479 -6.74 -41.51 -24.15
N PRO A 480 -7.05 -42.81 -24.35
CA PRO A 480 -8.35 -43.27 -24.84
C PRO A 480 -9.44 -43.41 -23.75
N HIS A 481 -9.17 -43.05 -22.51
CA HIS A 481 -10.10 -43.12 -21.37
C HIS A 481 -10.47 -41.71 -20.88
N GLY A 482 -11.39 -41.62 -19.90
CA GLY A 482 -11.83 -40.37 -19.30
C GLY A 482 -10.76 -39.63 -18.48
N TRP A 483 -11.17 -38.67 -17.66
CA TRP A 483 -10.30 -37.83 -16.83
C TRP A 483 -10.95 -37.52 -15.47
N ASP A 484 -10.11 -37.43 -14.44
CA ASP A 484 -10.55 -37.19 -13.06
C ASP A 484 -10.52 -35.71 -12.66
N MET A 485 -10.08 -34.82 -13.56
CA MET A 485 -10.01 -33.38 -13.29
C MET A 485 -11.35 -32.67 -13.50
N GLU A 486 -11.59 -31.61 -12.76
CA GLU A 486 -12.77 -30.75 -12.94
C GLU A 486 -12.58 -29.75 -14.07
N LEU A 487 -12.56 -30.26 -15.31
CA LEU A 487 -12.24 -29.51 -16.54
C LEU A 487 -13.08 -28.23 -16.69
N GLN A 488 -12.41 -27.09 -16.78
CA GLN A 488 -13.00 -25.76 -16.96
C GLN A 488 -12.34 -25.05 -18.14
N LEU A 489 -13.18 -24.54 -19.04
CA LEU A 489 -12.79 -23.93 -20.31
C LEU A 489 -13.04 -22.43 -20.25
N ARG A 490 -12.12 -21.65 -20.81
CA ARG A 490 -12.33 -20.23 -21.08
C ARG A 490 -12.93 -20.08 -22.48
N CYS A 491 -14.11 -19.47 -22.58
CA CYS A 491 -14.89 -19.32 -23.80
C CYS A 491 -15.32 -17.85 -23.98
N GLU A 492 -15.69 -17.47 -25.20
CA GLU A 492 -16.07 -16.11 -25.61
C GLU A 492 -17.53 -16.03 -26.05
#